data_AF-A0A1M3MEY4-F1
#
_entry.id   AF-A0A1M3MEY4-F1
#
_cell.length_a   1.000
_cell.length_b   1.000
_cell.length_c   1.000
_cell.angle_alpha   90.00
_cell.angle_beta   90.00
_cell.angle_gamma   90.00
#
_symmetry.space_group_name_H-M   'P 1'
#
loop_
_entity.id
_entity.type
_entity.pdbx_description
1 polymer ?
#
loop_
_entity_poly.entity_id
_entity_poly.type
_entity_poly.pdbx_seq_one_letter_code
_entity_poly.pdbx_strand_id
1 'polypeptide(L)'
;MYFPQFFTDFSNNLTRLLLQNATNEGLLAGQLLTTEDFDDKWSQIAPEYMADAVQEIAGYPAVAIAWAAYVGMGVAVLWDTEWEKHAITPDTYQLFKTPRGFDEMDEYIMEELLGIPAESAGFVQVEKFLRASAEVALTLIRKENIPPQSIEAYQLFSDCVTIFYRLGASLCLHGRGYAYHPAGN
;
A
#
# COMPACT_ATOMS: atom_id res chain seq x y z
N MET A 1 16.01 -6.55 -8.04
CA MET A 1 15.91 -5.72 -9.26
C MET A 1 15.49 -4.33 -8.80
N TYR A 2 16.38 -3.33 -8.89
CA TYR A 2 16.12 -1.96 -8.44
C TYR A 2 15.28 -1.27 -9.52
N PHE A 3 14.01 -0.97 -9.23
CA PHE A 3 13.17 -0.23 -10.18
C PHE A 3 13.60 1.25 -10.18
N PRO A 4 14.06 1.82 -11.31
CA PRO A 4 14.59 3.17 -11.33
C PRO A 4 13.47 4.21 -11.12
N GLN A 5 13.71 5.09 -10.17
CA GLN A 5 12.86 6.15 -9.68
C GLN A 5 12.80 7.30 -10.70
N PHE A 6 12.11 7.10 -11.82
CA PHE A 6 12.07 8.08 -12.92
C PHE A 6 11.09 9.23 -12.66
N PHE A 7 10.02 9.01 -11.89
CA PHE A 7 9.02 10.03 -11.57
C PHE A 7 9.17 10.58 -10.16
N THR A 8 10.38 10.98 -9.78
CA THR A 8 10.68 11.51 -8.44
C THR A 8 9.75 12.65 -8.05
N ASP A 9 9.41 13.57 -8.97
CA ASP A 9 8.51 14.70 -8.66
C ASP A 9 7.07 14.27 -8.41
N PHE A 10 6.51 13.38 -9.25
CA PHE A 10 5.18 12.82 -9.04
C PHE A 10 5.12 12.03 -7.74
N SER A 11 6.06 11.10 -7.54
CA SER A 11 6.10 10.21 -6.39
C SER A 11 6.28 10.99 -5.09
N ASN A 12 7.12 12.02 -5.09
CA ASN A 12 7.27 12.95 -3.97
C ASN A 12 5.99 13.75 -3.71
N ASN A 13 5.36 14.27 -4.76
CA ASN A 13 4.13 15.04 -4.64
C ASN A 13 2.97 14.17 -4.11
N LEU A 14 2.79 12.97 -4.67
CA LEU A 14 1.80 12.01 -4.20
C LEU A 14 2.06 11.64 -2.75
N THR A 15 3.28 11.23 -2.41
CA THR A 15 3.67 10.88 -1.04
C THR A 15 3.36 12.03 -0.06
N ARG A 16 3.74 13.27 -0.41
CA ARG A 16 3.47 14.45 0.42
C ARG A 16 1.98 14.68 0.64
N LEU A 17 1.16 14.55 -0.41
CA LEU A 17 -0.29 14.76 -0.31
C LEU A 17 -0.95 13.67 0.54
N LEU A 18 -0.59 12.40 0.33
CA LEU A 18 -1.13 11.28 1.11
C LEU A 18 -0.75 11.42 2.59
N LEU A 19 0.49 11.79 2.87
CA LEU A 19 0.97 12.01 4.22
C LEU A 19 0.25 13.16 4.93
N GLN A 20 0.07 14.28 4.21
CA GLN A 20 -0.67 15.43 4.73
C GLN A 20 -2.12 15.05 5.03
N ASN A 21 -2.78 14.32 4.14
CA ASN A 21 -4.16 13.88 4.33
C ASN A 21 -4.29 12.89 5.50
N ALA A 22 -3.41 11.89 5.58
CA ALA A 22 -3.40 10.92 6.69
C ALA A 22 -3.20 11.62 8.03
N THR A 23 -2.32 12.63 8.08
CA THR A 23 -2.07 13.41 9.30
C THR A 23 -3.28 14.25 9.69
N ASN A 24 -3.94 14.89 8.71
CA ASN A 24 -5.15 15.68 8.96
C ASN A 24 -6.32 14.82 9.46
N GLU A 25 -6.40 13.55 9.03
CA GLU A 25 -7.40 12.59 9.51
C GLU A 25 -7.01 11.89 10.83
N GLY A 26 -5.84 12.21 11.39
CA GLY A 26 -5.33 11.60 12.62
C GLY A 26 -4.87 10.14 12.45
N LEU A 27 -4.73 9.67 11.21
CA LEU A 27 -4.36 8.31 10.88
C LEU A 27 -2.84 8.08 10.91
N LEU A 28 -2.04 9.14 10.77
CA LEU A 28 -0.58 9.12 10.90
C LEU A 28 -0.07 10.35 11.65
N ALA A 29 1.15 10.25 12.17
CA ALA A 29 1.88 11.35 12.81
C ALA A 29 2.92 12.00 11.86
N GLY A 30 2.54 12.24 10.60
CA GLY A 30 3.38 13.00 9.65
C GLY A 30 4.61 12.27 9.10
N GLN A 31 4.69 10.94 9.23
CA GLN A 31 5.75 10.15 8.58
C GLN A 31 5.23 8.82 8.01
N LEU A 32 5.73 8.43 6.82
CA LEU A 32 5.60 7.08 6.29
C LEU A 32 6.76 6.20 6.78
N LEU A 33 6.48 4.92 7.00
CA LEU A 33 7.46 3.90 7.28
C LEU A 33 8.44 3.77 6.11
N THR A 34 9.73 3.86 6.43
CA THR A 34 10.83 3.60 5.51
C THR A 34 11.83 2.70 6.23
N THR A 35 11.70 1.40 6.05
CA THR A 35 12.54 0.37 6.66
C THR A 35 12.90 -0.66 5.60
N GLU A 36 14.16 -1.11 5.61
CA GLU A 36 14.67 -2.10 4.64
C GLU A 36 13.82 -3.37 4.62
N ASP A 37 13.36 -3.85 5.78
CA ASP A 37 12.48 -5.03 5.90
C ASP A 37 11.25 -4.97 4.98
N PHE A 38 10.56 -3.83 4.95
CA PHE A 38 9.33 -3.67 4.17
C PHE A 38 9.61 -3.46 2.69
N ASP A 39 10.72 -2.80 2.35
CA ASP A 39 11.15 -2.59 0.96
C ASP A 39 11.62 -3.90 0.34
N ASP A 40 12.42 -4.68 1.07
CA ASP A 40 12.85 -6.02 0.68
C ASP A 40 11.65 -6.93 0.54
N LYS A 41 10.70 -6.87 1.48
CA LYS A 41 9.49 -7.68 1.38
C LYS A 41 8.63 -7.29 0.19
N TRP A 42 8.45 -6.00 -0.06
CA TRP A 42 7.73 -5.51 -1.24
C TRP A 42 8.39 -6.00 -2.53
N SER A 43 9.73 -5.98 -2.62
CA SER A 43 10.45 -6.45 -3.80
C SER A 43 10.16 -7.92 -4.14
N GLN A 44 9.83 -8.75 -3.14
CA GLN A 44 9.45 -10.15 -3.31
C GLN A 44 7.99 -10.29 -3.78
N ILE A 45 7.06 -9.51 -3.22
CA ILE A 45 5.61 -9.68 -3.46
C ILE A 45 5.04 -8.81 -4.58
N ALA A 46 5.69 -7.68 -4.89
CA ALA A 46 5.23 -6.71 -5.88
C ALA A 46 5.02 -7.32 -7.28
N PRO A 47 5.88 -8.23 -7.80
CA PRO A 47 5.66 -8.81 -9.12
C PRO A 47 4.34 -9.60 -9.23
N GLU A 48 4.00 -10.37 -8.20
CA GLU A 48 2.74 -11.14 -8.18
C GLU A 48 1.54 -10.22 -7.98
N TYR A 49 1.62 -9.25 -7.06
CA TYR A 49 0.57 -8.24 -6.89
C TYR A 49 0.29 -7.48 -8.19
N MET A 50 1.35 -7.05 -8.89
CA MET A 50 1.23 -6.32 -10.15
C MET A 50 0.60 -7.18 -11.25
N ALA A 51 0.87 -8.48 -11.27
CA ALA A 51 0.27 -9.39 -12.26
C ALA A 51 -1.26 -9.46 -12.13
N ASP A 52 -1.79 -9.39 -10.91
CA ASP A 52 -3.24 -9.33 -10.65
C ASP A 52 -3.78 -7.90 -10.84
N ALA A 53 -3.12 -6.89 -10.26
CA ALA A 53 -3.58 -5.50 -10.27
C ALA A 53 -3.63 -4.87 -11.69
N VAL A 54 -2.73 -5.27 -12.60
CA VAL A 54 -2.76 -4.83 -14.01
C VAL A 54 -3.99 -5.36 -14.75
N GLN A 55 -4.56 -6.49 -14.36
CA GLN A 55 -5.79 -7.00 -14.96
C GLN A 55 -6.99 -6.13 -14.57
N GLU A 56 -7.00 -5.66 -13.32
CA GLU A 56 -8.10 -4.87 -12.76
C GLU A 56 -8.03 -3.38 -13.10
N ILE A 57 -6.85 -2.83 -13.40
CA ILE A 57 -6.67 -1.37 -13.59
C ILE A 57 -7.58 -0.77 -14.67
N ALA A 58 -7.96 -1.56 -15.68
CA ALA A 58 -8.82 -1.09 -16.77
C ALA A 58 -10.27 -0.84 -16.32
N GLY A 59 -10.77 -1.64 -15.37
CA GLY A 59 -12.13 -1.52 -14.83
C GLY A 59 -12.18 -0.74 -13.51
N TYR A 60 -11.23 -1.01 -12.62
CA TYR A 60 -11.23 -0.54 -11.24
C TYR A 60 -9.86 0.04 -10.83
N PRO A 61 -9.40 1.13 -11.47
CA PRO A 61 -8.07 1.68 -11.25
C PRO A 61 -7.83 2.17 -9.82
N ALA A 62 -8.86 2.69 -9.14
CA ALA A 62 -8.74 3.13 -7.75
C ALA A 62 -8.54 1.94 -6.80
N VAL A 63 -9.24 0.84 -7.06
CA VAL A 63 -9.18 -0.40 -6.27
C VAL A 63 -7.80 -1.05 -6.43
N ALA A 64 -7.31 -1.18 -7.67
CA ALA A 64 -5.99 -1.72 -7.97
C ALA A 64 -4.83 -0.94 -7.32
N ILE A 65 -5.01 0.37 -7.07
CA ILE A 65 -4.05 1.18 -6.30
C ILE A 65 -4.26 0.99 -4.79
N ALA A 66 -5.50 1.10 -4.31
CA ALA A 66 -5.84 1.06 -2.89
C ALA A 66 -5.48 -0.27 -2.23
N TRP A 67 -5.69 -1.41 -2.90
CA TRP A 67 -5.41 -2.74 -2.36
C TRP A 67 -3.95 -2.99 -2.01
N ALA A 68 -3.01 -2.26 -2.61
CA ALA A 68 -1.61 -2.35 -2.23
C ALA A 68 -1.40 -1.89 -0.78
N ALA A 69 -2.19 -0.92 -0.30
CA ALA A 69 -2.15 -0.50 1.09
C ALA A 69 -2.63 -1.60 2.05
N TYR A 70 -3.67 -2.35 1.70
CA TYR A 70 -4.10 -3.48 2.52
C TYR A 70 -3.01 -4.56 2.58
N VAL A 71 -2.34 -4.87 1.46
CA VAL A 71 -1.16 -5.75 1.47
C VAL A 71 -0.07 -5.22 2.42
N GLY A 72 0.19 -3.91 2.42
CA GLY A 72 1.10 -3.27 3.36
C GLY A 72 0.69 -3.45 4.83
N MET A 73 -0.61 -3.35 5.13
CA MET A 73 -1.15 -3.63 6.46
C MET A 73 -0.95 -5.10 6.86
N GLY A 74 -1.23 -6.04 5.96
CA GLY A 74 -1.01 -7.47 6.17
C GLY A 74 0.46 -7.78 6.47
N VAL A 75 1.40 -7.21 5.69
CA VAL A 75 2.83 -7.35 5.97
C VAL A 75 3.21 -6.74 7.32
N ALA A 76 2.65 -5.59 7.68
CA ALA A 76 2.90 -4.98 8.99
C ALA A 76 2.43 -5.85 10.16
N VAL A 77 1.30 -6.54 10.02
CA VAL A 77 0.85 -7.53 11.00
C VAL A 77 1.86 -8.68 11.11
N LEU A 78 2.27 -9.26 9.99
CA LEU A 78 3.23 -10.37 10.00
C LEU A 78 4.59 -9.95 10.57
N TRP A 79 5.02 -8.72 10.29
CA TRP A 79 6.25 -8.15 10.86
C TRP A 79 6.15 -8.02 12.39
N ASP A 80 4.99 -7.64 12.92
CA ASP A 80 4.76 -7.51 14.36
C ASP A 80 4.62 -8.87 15.08
N THR A 81 4.01 -9.87 14.43
CA THR A 81 3.63 -11.14 15.10
C THR A 81 4.53 -12.33 14.79
N GLU A 82 4.97 -12.48 13.53
CA GLU A 82 5.64 -13.71 13.05
C GLU A 82 6.74 -13.41 12.01
N TRP A 83 7.51 -12.33 12.17
CA TRP A 83 8.47 -11.88 11.14
C TRP A 83 9.46 -12.96 10.72
N GLU A 84 10.07 -13.68 11.68
CA GLU A 84 11.10 -14.70 11.40
C GLU A 84 10.61 -15.80 10.45
N LYS A 85 9.31 -16.11 10.47
CA LYS A 85 8.67 -17.12 9.63
C LYS A 85 8.37 -16.61 8.22
N HIS A 86 8.11 -15.30 8.07
CA HIS A 86 7.65 -14.71 6.83
C HIS A 86 8.68 -13.82 6.13
N ALA A 87 9.76 -13.41 6.79
CA ALA A 87 10.81 -12.54 6.24
C ALA A 87 11.44 -13.12 4.96
N ILE A 88 11.70 -14.43 4.95
CA ILE A 88 12.37 -15.14 3.86
C ILE A 88 11.43 -15.92 2.94
N THR A 89 10.13 -15.97 3.26
CA THR A 89 9.19 -16.85 2.57
C THR A 89 8.49 -16.10 1.43
N PRO A 90 8.66 -16.53 0.16
CA PRO A 90 8.12 -15.81 -0.99
C PRO A 90 6.59 -15.86 -1.11
N ASP A 91 5.93 -16.81 -0.45
CA ASP A 91 4.48 -17.07 -0.54
C ASP A 91 3.60 -16.06 0.23
N THR A 92 4.18 -15.00 0.80
CA THR A 92 3.44 -14.08 1.68
C THR A 92 2.28 -13.39 0.97
N TYR A 93 2.41 -13.10 -0.33
CA TYR A 93 1.28 -12.56 -1.09
C TYR A 93 0.14 -13.57 -1.22
N GLN A 94 0.46 -14.85 -1.42
CA GLN A 94 -0.53 -15.93 -1.53
C GLN A 94 -1.27 -16.15 -0.21
N LEU A 95 -0.66 -15.86 0.94
CA LEU A 95 -1.33 -15.88 2.24
C LEU A 95 -2.49 -14.88 2.30
N PHE A 96 -2.34 -13.72 1.65
CA PHE A 96 -3.38 -12.69 1.60
C PHE A 96 -4.42 -12.99 0.51
N LYS A 97 -3.96 -13.40 -0.67
CA LYS A 97 -4.82 -13.58 -1.85
C LYS A 97 -5.60 -14.89 -1.84
N THR A 98 -4.96 -16.03 -1.57
CA THR A 98 -5.58 -17.36 -1.74
C THR A 98 -6.89 -17.56 -0.97
N PRO A 99 -7.05 -17.05 0.27
CA PRO A 99 -8.24 -17.34 1.07
C PRO A 99 -9.56 -16.85 0.47
N ARG A 100 -9.58 -15.66 -0.16
CA ARG A 100 -10.80 -15.06 -0.72
C ARG A 100 -10.64 -14.53 -2.16
N GLY A 101 -9.44 -14.59 -2.72
CA GLY A 101 -9.12 -14.02 -4.03
C GLY A 101 -8.64 -12.57 -3.93
N PHE A 102 -8.32 -11.97 -5.09
CA PHE A 102 -7.91 -10.57 -5.17
C PHE A 102 -9.06 -9.63 -4.79
N ASP A 103 -10.30 -9.99 -5.20
CA ASP A 103 -11.50 -9.16 -5.07
C ASP A 103 -11.95 -8.89 -3.62
N GLU A 104 -11.59 -9.78 -2.70
CA GLU A 104 -11.99 -9.74 -1.28
C GLU A 104 -10.76 -9.71 -0.36
N MET A 105 -9.59 -9.32 -0.90
CA MET A 105 -8.32 -9.37 -0.18
C MET A 105 -8.26 -8.34 0.96
N ASP A 106 -8.84 -7.16 0.77
CA ASP A 106 -8.94 -6.13 1.80
C ASP A 106 -9.79 -6.58 2.99
N GLU A 107 -10.96 -7.17 2.74
CA GLU A 107 -11.81 -7.75 3.78
C GLU A 107 -11.09 -8.86 4.54
N TYR A 108 -10.44 -9.79 3.83
CA TYR A 108 -9.66 -10.86 4.48
C TYR A 108 -8.55 -10.31 5.38
N ILE A 109 -7.74 -9.37 4.88
CA ILE A 109 -6.64 -8.78 5.66
C ILE A 109 -7.19 -8.08 6.90
N MET A 110 -8.24 -7.29 6.76
CA MET A 110 -8.78 -6.53 7.88
C MET A 110 -9.46 -7.42 8.93
N GLU A 111 -10.29 -8.36 8.50
CA GLU A 111 -11.07 -9.21 9.41
C GLU A 111 -10.23 -10.30 10.05
N GLU A 112 -9.46 -11.04 9.25
CA GLU A 112 -8.78 -12.25 9.71
C GLU A 112 -7.37 -11.96 10.24
N LEU A 113 -6.63 -11.03 9.62
CA LEU A 113 -5.26 -10.71 10.05
C LEU A 113 -5.25 -9.61 11.11
N LEU A 114 -6.00 -8.52 10.89
CA LEU A 114 -6.03 -7.41 11.84
C LEU A 114 -7.07 -7.62 12.96
N GLY A 115 -8.03 -8.53 12.79
CA GLY A 115 -9.12 -8.74 13.76
C GLY A 115 -10.08 -7.54 13.82
N ILE A 116 -10.16 -6.75 12.74
CA ILE A 116 -10.98 -5.55 12.63
C ILE A 116 -12.20 -5.87 11.78
N PRO A 117 -13.42 -5.91 12.37
CA PRO A 117 -14.64 -6.14 11.60
C PRO A 117 -14.89 -5.04 10.56
N ALA A 118 -15.44 -5.40 9.40
CA ALA A 118 -15.78 -4.46 8.33
C ALA A 118 -16.70 -3.31 8.80
N GLU A 119 -17.60 -3.58 9.74
CA GLU A 119 -18.52 -2.56 10.30
C GLU A 119 -17.89 -1.67 11.39
N SER A 120 -16.64 -1.92 11.78
CA SER A 120 -15.98 -1.10 12.79
C SER A 120 -15.71 0.31 12.27
N ALA A 121 -15.82 1.31 13.16
CA ALA A 121 -15.54 2.70 12.79
C ALA A 121 -14.10 2.89 12.25
N GLY A 122 -13.14 2.10 12.77
CA GLY A 122 -11.75 2.11 12.30
C GLY A 122 -11.60 1.58 10.88
N PHE A 123 -12.26 0.46 10.54
CA PHE A 123 -12.28 -0.06 9.17
C PHE A 123 -12.86 0.97 8.21
N VAL A 124 -14.06 1.50 8.52
CA VAL A 124 -14.76 2.45 7.65
C VAL A 124 -13.93 3.72 7.45
N GLN A 125 -13.22 4.19 8.47
CA GLN A 125 -12.33 5.34 8.35
C GLN A 125 -11.15 5.04 7.40
N VAL A 126 -10.48 3.90 7.59
CA VAL A 126 -9.34 3.49 6.75
C VAL A 126 -9.77 3.25 5.30
N GLU A 127 -10.86 2.53 5.07
CA GLU A 127 -11.40 2.26 3.73
C GLU A 127 -11.73 3.56 3.00
N LYS A 128 -12.44 4.48 3.68
CA LYS A 128 -12.78 5.79 3.12
C LYS A 128 -11.53 6.61 2.78
N PHE A 129 -10.54 6.60 3.67
CA PHE A 129 -9.27 7.29 3.47
C PHE A 129 -8.48 6.72 2.29
N LEU A 130 -8.36 5.39 2.18
CA LEU A 130 -7.64 4.73 1.09
C LEU A 130 -8.33 4.93 -0.25
N ARG A 131 -9.67 4.86 -0.30
CA ARG A 131 -10.45 5.18 -1.50
C ARG A 131 -10.21 6.62 -1.95
N ALA A 132 -10.33 7.60 -1.04
CA ALA A 132 -10.08 9.00 -1.36
C ALA A 132 -8.62 9.25 -1.80
N SER A 133 -7.67 8.56 -1.18
CA SER A 133 -6.26 8.62 -1.53
C SER A 133 -6.01 8.08 -2.94
N ALA A 134 -6.63 6.96 -3.31
CA ALA A 134 -6.49 6.38 -4.64
C ALA A 134 -7.05 7.33 -5.72
N GLU A 135 -8.16 8.01 -5.44
CA GLU A 135 -8.69 9.05 -6.34
C GLU A 135 -7.75 10.25 -6.49
N VAL A 136 -7.03 10.64 -5.43
CA VAL A 136 -5.96 11.65 -5.51
C VAL A 136 -4.85 11.16 -6.43
N ALA A 137 -4.39 9.92 -6.28
CA ALA A 137 -3.37 9.33 -7.15
C ALA A 137 -3.80 9.32 -8.62
N LEU A 138 -5.02 8.86 -8.92
CA LEU A 138 -5.57 8.86 -10.27
C LEU A 138 -5.68 10.27 -10.86
N THR A 139 -6.07 11.24 -10.04
CA THR A 139 -6.13 12.64 -10.47
C THR A 139 -4.75 13.18 -10.85
N LEU A 140 -3.69 12.81 -10.12
CA LEU A 140 -2.32 13.18 -10.47
C LEU A 140 -1.85 12.44 -11.72
N ILE A 141 -2.11 11.13 -11.85
CA ILE A 141 -1.75 10.34 -13.03
C ILE A 141 -2.35 10.95 -14.30
N ARG A 142 -3.62 11.35 -14.24
CA ARG A 142 -4.30 12.00 -15.38
C ARG A 142 -3.65 13.33 -15.79
N LYS A 143 -2.99 14.03 -14.87
CA LYS A 143 -2.29 15.30 -15.16
C LYS A 143 -0.95 15.11 -15.85
N GLU A 144 -0.34 13.93 -15.71
CA GLU A 144 0.93 13.59 -16.38
C GLU A 144 0.76 13.45 -17.91
N ASN A 145 -0.49 13.36 -18.42
CA ASN A 145 -0.80 13.21 -19.85
C ASN A 145 -0.05 12.05 -20.54
N ILE A 146 0.20 10.96 -19.80
CA ILE A 146 0.91 9.79 -20.31
C ILE A 146 -0.03 8.96 -21.19
N PRO A 147 0.44 8.46 -22.36
CA PRO A 147 -0.33 7.55 -23.18
C PRO A 147 -0.76 6.29 -22.40
N PRO A 148 -2.03 5.88 -22.47
CA PRO A 148 -2.46 4.59 -21.91
C PRO A 148 -1.67 3.43 -22.51
N GLN A 149 -1.46 2.36 -21.73
CA GLN A 149 -0.76 1.14 -22.16
C GLN A 149 0.70 1.35 -22.58
N SER A 150 1.35 2.41 -22.09
CA SER A 150 2.77 2.65 -22.30
C SER A 150 3.62 2.13 -21.13
N ILE A 151 4.93 2.03 -21.35
CA ILE A 151 5.89 1.65 -20.30
C ILE A 151 5.85 2.68 -19.16
N GLU A 152 5.73 3.96 -19.50
CA GLU A 152 5.63 5.06 -18.56
C GLU A 152 4.37 4.96 -17.71
N ALA A 153 3.22 4.58 -18.30
CA ALA A 153 1.98 4.36 -17.56
C ALA A 153 2.11 3.19 -16.56
N TYR A 154 2.74 2.10 -16.99
CA TYR A 154 3.02 0.96 -16.11
C TYR A 154 3.95 1.35 -14.96
N GLN A 155 5.02 2.09 -15.24
CA GLN A 155 5.96 2.55 -14.21
C GLN A 155 5.29 3.49 -13.21
N LEU A 156 4.49 4.45 -13.70
CA LEU A 156 3.76 5.37 -12.83
C LEU A 156 2.77 4.65 -11.93
N PHE A 157 2.09 3.63 -12.47
CA PHE A 157 1.22 2.76 -11.67
C PHE A 157 2.01 1.94 -10.64
N SER A 158 3.15 1.37 -11.02
CA SER A 158 4.07 0.65 -10.12
C SER A 158 4.54 1.53 -8.96
N ASP A 159 4.85 2.81 -9.23
CA ASP A 159 5.22 3.78 -8.21
C ASP A 159 4.04 4.07 -7.27
N CYS A 160 2.84 4.23 -7.81
CA CYS A 160 1.62 4.43 -7.02
C CYS A 160 1.39 3.27 -6.04
N VAL A 161 1.37 2.02 -6.53
CA VAL A 161 1.11 0.86 -5.66
C VAL A 161 2.18 0.71 -4.58
N THR A 162 3.44 1.05 -4.89
CA THR A 162 4.54 1.02 -3.91
C THR A 162 4.33 2.06 -2.79
N ILE A 163 3.90 3.27 -3.16
CA ILE A 163 3.57 4.33 -2.18
C ILE A 163 2.38 3.89 -1.32
N PHE A 164 1.37 3.25 -1.92
CA PHE A 164 0.19 2.76 -1.19
C PHE A 164 0.54 1.62 -0.25
N TYR A 165 1.37 0.68 -0.67
CA TYR A 165 1.91 -0.37 0.21
C TYR A 165 2.58 0.22 1.45
N ARG A 166 3.48 1.20 1.27
CA ARG A 166 4.13 1.89 2.40
C ARG A 166 3.14 2.66 3.26
N LEU A 167 2.16 3.33 2.65
CA LEU A 167 1.08 4.01 3.37
C LEU A 167 0.32 3.04 4.26
N GLY A 168 -0.08 1.89 3.73
CA GLY A 168 -0.80 0.87 4.48
C GLY A 168 0.00 0.28 5.65
N ALA A 169 1.26 -0.09 5.41
CA ALA A 169 2.15 -0.52 6.48
C ALA A 169 2.28 0.52 7.60
N SER A 170 2.42 1.80 7.23
CA SER A 170 2.52 2.92 8.16
C SER A 170 1.26 3.07 9.00
N LEU A 171 0.08 3.02 8.35
CA LEU A 171 -1.22 3.13 9.02
C LEU A 171 -1.40 2.02 10.06
N CYS A 172 -1.06 0.78 9.69
CA CYS A 172 -1.17 -0.36 10.58
C CYS A 172 -0.24 -0.23 11.80
N LEU A 173 1.05 0.05 11.58
CA LEU A 173 2.01 0.17 12.68
C LEU A 173 1.67 1.34 13.61
N HIS A 174 1.29 2.49 13.05
CA HIS A 174 0.85 3.64 13.85
C HIS A 174 -0.38 3.29 14.69
N GLY A 175 -1.38 2.63 14.10
CA GLY A 175 -2.57 2.16 14.81
C GLY A 175 -2.27 1.16 15.93
N ARG A 176 -1.19 0.39 15.81
CA ARG A 176 -0.70 -0.55 16.84
C ARG A 176 0.20 0.11 17.91
N GLY A 177 0.42 1.43 17.82
CA GLY A 177 1.18 2.19 18.81
C GLY A 177 2.68 2.25 18.56
N TYR A 178 3.16 1.82 17.39
CA TYR A 178 4.56 2.02 17.01
C TYR A 178 4.82 3.51 16.75
N ALA A 179 5.77 4.09 17.49
CA ALA A 179 6.23 5.45 17.28
C ALA A 179 7.50 5.45 16.42
N TYR A 180 7.49 6.25 15.36
CA TYR A 180 8.69 6.47 14.56
C TYR A 180 9.73 7.23 15.39
N HIS A 181 10.90 6.63 15.56
CA HIS A 181 12.07 7.33 16.10
C HIS A 181 13.00 7.61 14.91
N PRO A 182 13.28 8.87 14.57
CA PRO A 182 14.33 9.16 13.61
C PRO A 182 15.62 8.55 14.12
N ALA A 183 16.30 7.76 13.29
CA ALA A 183 17.65 7.30 13.60
C ALA A 183 18.48 8.54 13.99
N GLY A 184 18.98 8.54 15.23
CA GLY A 184 19.71 9.68 15.78
C GLY A 184 20.87 10.08 14.88
N ASN A 185 21.03 11.39 14.71
CA ASN A 185 22.21 12.03 14.12
C ASN A 185 23.52 11.55 14.77
#